data_AF-A0A378LRW9-F1
#
_entry.id   AF-A0A378LRW9-F1
#
_cell.length_a   1.000
_cell.length_b   1.000
_cell.length_c   1.000
_cell.angle_alpha   90.00
_cell.angle_beta   90.00
_cell.angle_gamma   90.00
#
_symmetry.space_group_name_H-M   'P 1'
#
loop_
_entity.id
_entity.type
_entity.pdbx_description
1 polymer ?
#
loop_
_entity_poly.entity_id
_entity_poly.type
_entity_poly.pdbx_seq_one_letter_code
_entity_poly.pdbx_strand_id
1 'polypeptide(L)'
;MIKNFERSVISASLESYVLDYPNKDDLAELFYHISHEAAMAEIYFQDDKSDVLEEQTISLINGRGKMLQKDYKRCDVMLVLRDNKKVIGFIEIRLHQNSETLSQLYSLFVSESYRRKGLSNLLMVHGLNFLVNSRQTHMTVSPTAASLTVYNKFGFYPPEFEKDKKSLEFWFAKSEEQRLEQLQDEFSEYLMMDLGNKWCCNAFEGHCKKVSENFPLFEISDGLKRDLSTNVFDWRKKIILPNLSQSDLGVLNKADVSRKRKATVDPSVTHPEYLKNEGECPSETVVENPVTQESEETANKPSSFD
;
A
#
# COMPACT_ATOMS: atom_id res chain seq x y z
N MET A 1 28.86 -37.95 -48.16
CA MET A 1 27.70 -38.02 -47.25
C MET A 1 27.83 -36.90 -46.24
N ILE A 2 26.83 -36.04 -46.10
CA ILE A 2 26.70 -35.08 -44.99
C ILE A 2 25.37 -35.41 -44.33
N LYS A 3 25.34 -35.61 -43.00
CA LYS A 3 24.11 -35.89 -42.28
C LYS A 3 23.41 -34.57 -41.96
N ASN A 4 22.13 -34.47 -42.30
CA ASN A 4 21.28 -33.37 -41.81
C ASN A 4 21.24 -33.44 -40.29
N PHE A 5 21.59 -32.34 -39.63
CA PHE A 5 21.39 -32.16 -38.20
C PHE A 5 20.16 -31.26 -38.01
N GLU A 6 18.98 -31.87 -38.14
CA GLU A 6 17.72 -31.22 -37.80
C GLU A 6 17.68 -30.97 -36.29
N ARG A 7 18.19 -29.80 -35.87
CA ARG A 7 17.90 -29.26 -34.56
C ARG A 7 16.41 -28.91 -34.54
N SER A 8 15.62 -29.77 -33.91
CA SER A 8 14.28 -29.41 -33.48
C SER A 8 14.38 -28.17 -32.59
N VAL A 9 13.95 -27.03 -33.12
CA VAL A 9 13.72 -25.84 -32.32
C VAL A 9 12.49 -26.13 -31.48
N ILE A 10 12.72 -26.73 -30.30
CA ILE A 10 11.73 -26.76 -29.23
C ILE A 10 11.45 -25.29 -28.91
N SER A 11 10.33 -24.77 -29.40
CA SER A 11 9.86 -23.46 -29.01
C SER A 11 9.57 -23.52 -27.52
N ALA A 12 10.45 -22.94 -26.71
CA ALA A 12 10.13 -22.64 -25.33
C ALA A 12 8.82 -21.85 -25.34
N SER A 13 7.77 -22.41 -24.73
CA SER A 13 6.51 -21.71 -24.56
C SER A 13 6.80 -20.40 -23.85
N LEU A 14 6.44 -19.29 -24.49
CA LEU A 14 6.75 -17.96 -23.98
C LEU A 14 6.02 -17.80 -22.63
N GLU A 15 6.76 -17.87 -21.51
CA GLU A 15 6.22 -17.65 -20.17
C GLU A 15 5.66 -16.22 -20.13
N SER A 16 4.34 -16.10 -20.24
CA SER A 16 3.63 -14.83 -20.34
C SER A 16 2.72 -14.72 -19.12
N TYR A 17 3.25 -14.10 -18.08
CA TYR A 17 2.56 -13.99 -16.81
C TYR A 17 1.35 -13.05 -16.92
N VAL A 18 0.27 -13.30 -16.17
CA VAL A 18 -0.90 -12.39 -16.14
C VAL A 18 -1.12 -11.91 -14.72
N LEU A 19 -1.05 -10.59 -14.53
CA LEU A 19 -1.39 -9.93 -13.27
C LEU A 19 -2.85 -9.45 -13.32
N ASP A 20 -3.66 -9.91 -12.37
CA ASP A 20 -5.09 -9.59 -12.28
C ASP A 20 -5.55 -9.61 -10.81
N TYR A 21 -6.83 -9.33 -10.58
CA TYR A 21 -7.51 -9.66 -9.34
C TYR A 21 -7.78 -11.17 -9.22
N PRO A 22 -7.86 -11.72 -8.00
CA PRO A 22 -8.44 -13.03 -7.75
C PRO A 22 -9.94 -13.05 -8.09
N ASN A 23 -10.46 -14.25 -8.27
CA ASN A 23 -11.87 -14.53 -8.51
C ASN A 23 -12.27 -15.84 -7.81
N LYS A 24 -13.57 -16.13 -7.75
CA LYS A 24 -14.12 -17.32 -7.05
C LYS A 24 -13.48 -18.66 -7.46
N ASP A 25 -13.02 -18.80 -8.70
CA ASP A 25 -12.47 -20.06 -9.22
C ASP A 25 -11.02 -20.29 -8.75
N ASP A 26 -10.37 -19.28 -8.16
CA ASP A 26 -9.03 -19.37 -7.56
C ASP A 26 -9.05 -19.92 -6.13
N LEU A 27 -10.21 -19.98 -5.46
CA LEU A 27 -10.32 -20.26 -4.02
C LEU A 27 -9.59 -21.54 -3.61
N ALA A 28 -9.69 -22.61 -4.41
CA ALA A 28 -9.05 -23.89 -4.11
C ALA A 28 -7.51 -23.87 -4.30
N GLU A 29 -7.01 -23.09 -5.26
CA GLU A 29 -5.57 -22.99 -5.53
C GLU A 29 -4.89 -22.01 -4.55
N LEU A 30 -5.58 -20.92 -4.17
CA LEU A 30 -5.16 -20.04 -3.08
C LEU A 30 -5.13 -20.76 -1.74
N PHE A 31 -6.19 -21.51 -1.39
CA PHE A 31 -6.22 -22.35 -0.19
C PHE A 31 -5.07 -23.35 -0.17
N TYR A 32 -4.81 -24.05 -1.29
CA TYR A 32 -3.69 -24.97 -1.40
C TYR A 32 -2.35 -24.30 -1.09
N HIS A 33 -2.05 -23.14 -1.70
CA HIS A 33 -0.81 -22.39 -1.45
C HIS A 33 -0.67 -21.92 0.00
N ILE A 34 -1.75 -21.41 0.61
CA ILE A 34 -1.77 -20.96 2.00
C ILE A 34 -1.48 -22.13 2.96
N SER A 35 -2.17 -23.27 2.81
CA SER A 35 -1.98 -24.44 3.68
C SER A 35 -0.65 -25.19 3.46
N HIS A 36 -0.11 -25.24 2.23
CA HIS A 36 0.98 -26.17 1.88
C HIS A 36 2.34 -25.52 1.58
N GLU A 37 2.38 -24.28 1.05
CA GLU A 37 3.66 -23.55 0.85
C GLU A 37 3.96 -22.56 2.00
N ALA A 38 3.19 -22.62 3.10
CA ALA A 38 3.26 -21.72 4.25
C ALA A 38 3.18 -20.23 3.84
N ALA A 39 2.24 -19.90 2.94
CA ALA A 39 2.06 -18.54 2.40
C ALA A 39 1.38 -17.59 3.42
N MET A 40 2.06 -17.39 4.56
CA MET A 40 1.55 -16.75 5.78
C MET A 40 0.26 -17.40 6.29
N ALA A 41 0.29 -18.72 6.46
CA ALA A 41 -0.85 -19.56 6.86
C ALA A 41 -1.66 -19.01 8.05
N GLU A 42 -0.97 -18.60 9.12
CA GLU A 42 -1.58 -18.26 10.41
C GLU A 42 -2.55 -17.07 10.34
N ILE A 43 -2.32 -16.09 9.45
CA ILE A 43 -3.15 -14.88 9.34
C ILE A 43 -4.35 -15.02 8.37
N TYR A 44 -4.59 -16.24 7.88
CA TYR A 44 -5.63 -16.57 6.90
C TYR A 44 -6.67 -17.57 7.39
N PHE A 45 -6.41 -18.28 8.49
CA PHE A 45 -7.32 -19.28 9.05
C PHE A 45 -8.05 -18.74 10.28
N GLN A 46 -9.26 -19.25 10.52
CA GLN A 46 -9.95 -18.97 11.79
C GLN A 46 -9.13 -19.56 12.95
N ASP A 47 -9.05 -18.84 14.06
CA ASP A 47 -8.53 -19.37 15.33
C ASP A 47 -9.17 -20.75 15.62
N ASP A 48 -8.36 -21.68 16.13
CA ASP A 48 -8.66 -23.09 16.36
C ASP A 48 -9.01 -23.94 15.10
N LYS A 49 -8.91 -23.44 13.86
CA LYS A 49 -9.23 -24.20 12.63
C LYS A 49 -8.29 -23.93 11.43
N SER A 50 -7.17 -24.66 11.38
CA SER A 50 -6.17 -24.66 10.28
C SER A 50 -6.72 -24.88 8.86
N ASP A 51 -7.94 -25.39 8.73
CA ASP A 51 -8.52 -25.86 7.46
C ASP A 51 -9.66 -24.94 6.97
N VAL A 52 -9.95 -23.84 7.68
CA VAL A 52 -11.08 -22.93 7.38
C VAL A 52 -10.59 -21.50 7.25
N LEU A 53 -10.61 -20.96 6.02
CA LEU A 53 -10.24 -19.56 5.76
C LEU A 53 -11.15 -18.59 6.49
N GLU A 54 -10.59 -17.44 6.85
CA GLU A 54 -11.36 -16.28 7.31
C GLU A 54 -12.45 -15.86 6.30
N GLU A 55 -13.61 -15.48 6.83
CA GLU A 55 -14.71 -14.92 6.03
C GLU A 55 -14.29 -13.61 5.33
N GLN A 56 -13.32 -12.88 5.88
CA GLN A 56 -12.71 -11.70 5.27
C GLN A 56 -11.98 -12.07 3.95
N THR A 57 -11.14 -13.10 3.96
CA THR A 57 -10.40 -13.56 2.77
C THR A 57 -11.34 -14.11 1.70
N ILE A 58 -12.35 -14.89 2.11
CA ILE A 58 -13.39 -15.40 1.20
C ILE A 58 -14.19 -14.22 0.59
N SER A 59 -14.51 -13.20 1.39
CA SER A 59 -15.21 -11.99 0.92
C SER A 59 -14.36 -11.13 -0.01
N LEU A 60 -13.05 -11.04 0.23
CA LEU A 60 -12.09 -10.34 -0.60
C LEU A 60 -11.99 -10.96 -2.00
N ILE A 61 -11.85 -12.29 -2.07
CA ILE A 61 -11.76 -13.05 -3.32
C ILE A 61 -13.09 -12.97 -4.11
N ASN A 62 -14.23 -13.14 -3.44
CA ASN A 62 -15.56 -12.95 -4.06
C ASN A 62 -15.81 -11.50 -4.51
N GLY A 63 -15.22 -10.52 -3.80
CA GLY A 63 -15.21 -9.10 -4.16
C GLY A 63 -14.31 -8.73 -5.34
N ARG A 64 -13.70 -9.73 -6.01
CA ARG A 64 -12.64 -9.55 -7.04
C ARG A 64 -11.42 -8.82 -6.48
N GLY A 65 -10.87 -9.35 -5.39
CA GLY A 65 -9.67 -8.86 -4.72
C GLY A 65 -9.80 -7.46 -4.14
N LYS A 66 -11.00 -6.97 -3.86
CA LYS A 66 -11.25 -5.60 -3.38
C LYS A 66 -12.37 -5.54 -2.36
N MET A 67 -12.03 -5.26 -1.09
CA MET A 67 -12.99 -5.17 0.01
C MET A 67 -12.86 -3.83 0.75
N LEU A 68 -13.84 -2.94 0.52
CA LEU A 68 -13.93 -1.64 1.19
C LEU A 68 -14.79 -1.75 2.46
N GLN A 69 -14.16 -1.72 3.63
CA GLN A 69 -14.79 -1.71 4.94
C GLN A 69 -14.97 -0.25 5.40
N LYS A 70 -16.18 0.30 5.19
CA LYS A 70 -16.45 1.73 5.40
C LYS A 70 -16.24 2.16 6.85
N ASP A 71 -16.71 1.35 7.79
CA ASP A 71 -16.79 1.73 9.21
C ASP A 71 -15.40 1.81 9.85
N TYR A 72 -14.46 1.00 9.35
CA TYR A 72 -13.03 1.02 9.71
C TYR A 72 -12.17 1.92 8.80
N LYS A 73 -12.77 2.61 7.83
CA LYS A 73 -12.08 3.36 6.75
C LYS A 73 -10.94 2.56 6.10
N ARG A 74 -11.15 1.26 5.91
CA ARG A 74 -10.16 0.26 5.47
C ARG A 74 -10.51 -0.25 4.07
N CYS A 75 -9.51 -0.48 3.24
CA CYS A 75 -9.65 -1.15 1.95
C CYS A 75 -8.60 -2.26 1.83
N ASP A 76 -9.05 -3.50 1.84
CA ASP A 76 -8.21 -4.66 1.53
C ASP A 76 -8.15 -4.85 0.01
N VAL A 77 -6.96 -5.13 -0.51
CA VAL A 77 -6.71 -5.33 -1.94
C VAL A 77 -5.78 -6.53 -2.12
N MET A 78 -6.21 -7.49 -2.93
CA MET A 78 -5.42 -8.67 -3.31
C MET A 78 -5.21 -8.70 -4.82
N LEU A 79 -3.96 -8.86 -5.27
CA LEU A 79 -3.63 -9.19 -6.66
C LEU A 79 -3.08 -10.61 -6.73
N VAL A 80 -3.35 -11.28 -7.85
CA VAL A 80 -2.77 -12.59 -8.17
C VAL A 80 -1.97 -12.51 -9.46
N LEU A 81 -0.83 -13.18 -9.47
CA LEU A 81 -0.01 -13.40 -10.64
C LEU A 81 -0.23 -14.83 -11.13
N ARG A 82 -0.38 -14.98 -12.44
CA ARG A 82 -0.72 -16.25 -13.08
C ARG A 82 0.30 -16.68 -14.10
N ASP A 83 0.49 -17.98 -14.23
CA ASP A 83 0.95 -18.62 -15.46
C ASP A 83 -0.11 -19.63 -15.92
N ASN A 84 -0.34 -19.73 -17.24
CA ASN A 84 -1.31 -20.66 -17.83
C ASN A 84 -2.69 -20.71 -17.10
N LYS A 85 -3.16 -19.52 -16.67
CA LYS A 85 -4.36 -19.23 -15.84
C LYS A 85 -4.28 -19.61 -14.34
N LYS A 86 -3.36 -20.50 -13.94
CA LYS A 86 -3.15 -20.89 -12.53
C LYS A 86 -2.55 -19.76 -11.72
N VAL A 87 -2.91 -19.63 -10.44
CA VAL A 87 -2.26 -18.73 -9.50
C VAL A 87 -0.89 -19.29 -9.13
N ILE A 88 0.15 -18.50 -9.38
CA ILE A 88 1.56 -18.84 -9.06
C ILE A 88 2.16 -17.91 -7.99
N GLY A 89 1.43 -16.88 -7.60
CA GLY A 89 1.84 -15.88 -6.61
C GLY A 89 0.74 -14.87 -6.36
N PHE A 90 0.81 -14.18 -5.24
CA PHE A 90 -0.14 -13.13 -4.87
C PHE A 90 0.49 -12.09 -3.95
N ILE A 91 -0.18 -10.94 -3.84
CA ILE A 91 0.12 -9.88 -2.88
C ILE A 91 -1.19 -9.38 -2.31
N GLU A 92 -1.27 -9.27 -0.99
CA GLU A 92 -2.39 -8.65 -0.29
C GLU A 92 -1.90 -7.46 0.53
N ILE A 93 -2.62 -6.35 0.41
CA ILE A 93 -2.38 -5.12 1.16
C ILE A 93 -3.69 -4.65 1.82
N ARG A 94 -3.54 -4.07 3.01
CA ARG A 94 -4.61 -3.52 3.83
C ARG A 94 -4.36 -2.03 3.99
N LEU A 95 -5.07 -1.22 3.22
CA LEU A 95 -4.90 0.23 3.22
C LEU A 95 -5.89 0.87 4.18
N HIS A 96 -5.40 1.69 5.10
CA HIS A 96 -6.21 2.49 6.02
C HIS A 96 -6.22 3.96 5.58
N GLN A 97 -7.39 4.62 5.67
CA GLN A 97 -7.54 6.04 5.36
C GLN A 97 -7.30 6.95 6.58
N ASN A 98 -7.08 6.37 7.76
CA ASN A 98 -6.81 7.11 9.00
C ASN A 98 -5.30 7.13 9.27
N SER A 99 -4.72 8.31 9.50
CA SER A 99 -3.30 8.45 9.83
C SER A 99 -2.91 7.80 11.17
N GLU A 100 -3.89 7.56 12.06
CA GLU A 100 -3.71 6.86 13.33
C GLU A 100 -3.61 5.32 13.17
N THR A 101 -3.80 4.79 11.96
CA THR A 101 -3.77 3.35 11.69
C THR A 101 -2.89 3.07 10.48
N LEU A 102 -1.76 2.41 10.71
CA LEU A 102 -0.81 2.11 9.65
C LEU A 102 -1.44 1.16 8.62
N SER A 103 -1.15 1.38 7.34
CA SER A 103 -1.47 0.38 6.31
C SER A 103 -0.52 -0.81 6.44
N GLN A 104 -0.91 -1.98 5.95
CA GLN A 104 -0.13 -3.22 6.11
C GLN A 104 0.04 -3.92 4.76
N LEU A 105 1.26 -4.40 4.47
CA LEU A 105 1.46 -5.46 3.49
C LEU A 105 1.11 -6.77 4.20
N TYR A 106 -0.07 -7.32 3.92
CA TYR A 106 -0.63 -8.44 4.67
C TYR A 106 0.04 -9.76 4.27
N SER A 107 0.25 -9.98 2.97
CA SER A 107 1.00 -11.14 2.47
C SER A 107 1.68 -10.85 1.13
N LEU A 108 2.80 -11.53 0.88
CA LEU A 108 3.46 -11.60 -0.41
C LEU A 108 3.91 -13.05 -0.65
N PHE A 109 3.42 -13.67 -1.72
CA PHE A 109 3.69 -15.06 -2.05
C PHE A 109 4.09 -15.25 -3.51
N VAL A 110 5.04 -16.17 -3.74
CA VAL A 110 5.37 -16.74 -5.05
C VAL A 110 5.66 -18.23 -4.82
N SER A 111 4.99 -19.10 -5.56
CA SER A 111 5.16 -20.56 -5.49
C SER A 111 6.62 -20.95 -5.74
N GLU A 112 7.13 -21.94 -5.01
CA GLU A 112 8.56 -22.29 -4.98
C GLU A 112 9.17 -22.49 -6.36
N SER A 113 8.44 -23.16 -7.25
CA SER A 113 8.82 -23.42 -8.65
C SER A 113 8.99 -22.16 -9.52
N TYR A 114 8.46 -21.01 -9.08
CA TYR A 114 8.55 -19.71 -9.74
C TYR A 114 9.41 -18.69 -8.97
N ARG A 115 9.93 -19.03 -7.77
CA ARG A 115 10.83 -18.16 -7.00
C ARG A 115 12.14 -17.91 -7.76
N ARG A 116 12.82 -16.79 -7.43
CA ARG A 116 14.03 -16.27 -8.10
C ARG A 116 13.84 -15.75 -9.55
N LYS A 117 12.63 -15.83 -10.13
CA LYS A 117 12.28 -15.20 -11.43
C LYS A 117 11.93 -13.70 -11.36
N GLY A 118 12.21 -13.01 -10.25
CA GLY A 118 11.90 -11.58 -10.06
C GLY A 118 10.41 -11.23 -9.82
N LEU A 119 9.51 -12.22 -9.85
CA LEU A 119 8.05 -12.04 -9.76
C LEU A 119 7.58 -11.35 -8.47
N SER A 120 8.32 -11.50 -7.37
CA SER A 120 8.09 -10.77 -6.11
C SER A 120 8.16 -9.25 -6.30
N ASN A 121 9.06 -8.78 -7.16
CA ASN A 121 9.27 -7.35 -7.40
C ASN A 121 8.15 -6.77 -8.27
N LEU A 122 7.67 -7.56 -9.24
CA LEU A 122 6.49 -7.25 -10.06
C LEU A 122 5.24 -7.12 -9.17
N LEU A 123 5.00 -8.11 -8.30
CA LEU A 123 3.92 -8.08 -7.31
C LEU A 123 4.02 -6.85 -6.39
N MET A 124 5.19 -6.60 -5.80
CA MET A 124 5.43 -5.45 -4.92
C MET A 124 5.20 -4.10 -5.61
N VAL A 125 5.78 -3.87 -6.79
CA VAL A 125 5.56 -2.61 -7.54
C VAL A 125 4.08 -2.40 -7.85
N HIS A 126 3.37 -3.43 -8.32
CA HIS A 126 1.96 -3.29 -8.67
C HIS A 126 1.01 -3.22 -7.46
N GLY A 127 1.32 -3.85 -6.34
CA GLY A 127 0.57 -3.65 -5.09
C GLY A 127 0.80 -2.26 -4.50
N LEU A 128 2.05 -1.81 -4.37
CA LEU A 128 2.38 -0.54 -3.74
C LEU A 128 1.93 0.69 -4.55
N ASN A 129 1.63 0.54 -5.85
CA ASN A 129 0.89 1.57 -6.60
C ASN A 129 -0.43 1.98 -5.94
N PHE A 130 -1.15 1.07 -5.26
CA PHE A 130 -2.39 1.42 -4.56
C PHE A 130 -2.14 2.25 -3.30
N LEU A 131 -1.04 2.01 -2.56
CA LEU A 131 -0.62 2.83 -1.42
C LEU A 131 -0.39 4.28 -1.90
N VAL A 132 0.48 4.43 -2.92
CA VAL A 132 0.86 5.72 -3.53
C VAL A 132 -0.36 6.45 -4.11
N ASN A 133 -1.15 5.81 -4.96
CA ASN A 133 -2.29 6.46 -5.63
C ASN A 133 -3.49 6.71 -4.69
N SER A 134 -3.50 6.09 -3.50
CA SER A 134 -4.44 6.41 -2.41
C SER A 134 -3.89 7.44 -1.42
N ARG A 135 -2.74 8.05 -1.73
CA ARG A 135 -2.04 9.09 -0.94
C ARG A 135 -1.71 8.65 0.49
N GLN A 136 -1.49 7.35 0.69
CA GLN A 136 -0.94 6.81 1.93
C GLN A 136 0.58 6.75 1.82
N THR A 137 1.30 7.06 2.89
CA THR A 137 2.78 7.02 2.91
C THR A 137 3.33 5.89 3.76
N HIS A 138 2.65 5.58 4.87
CA HIS A 138 3.09 4.59 5.85
C HIS A 138 2.55 3.20 5.53
N MET A 139 3.42 2.18 5.57
CA MET A 139 3.04 0.77 5.51
C MET A 139 3.94 -0.08 6.41
N THR A 140 3.38 -1.07 7.12
CA THR A 140 4.13 -2.07 7.88
C THR A 140 4.08 -3.45 7.22
N VAL A 141 5.01 -4.34 7.60
CA VAL A 141 5.03 -5.75 7.20
C VAL A 141 5.69 -6.60 8.28
N SER A 142 5.17 -7.78 8.57
CA SER A 142 5.82 -8.77 9.45
C SER A 142 6.73 -9.68 8.61
N PRO A 143 8.07 -9.61 8.74
CA PRO A 143 8.97 -10.34 7.87
C PRO A 143 9.19 -11.79 8.29
N THR A 144 9.24 -12.69 7.32
CA THR A 144 10.02 -13.94 7.43
C THR A 144 11.45 -13.70 6.96
N ALA A 145 12.42 -14.48 7.45
CA ALA A 145 13.83 -14.36 7.08
C ALA A 145 14.07 -14.33 5.55
N ALA A 146 13.32 -15.15 4.79
CA ALA A 146 13.40 -15.18 3.32
C ALA A 146 12.88 -13.87 2.68
N SER A 147 11.82 -13.27 3.25
CA SER A 147 11.17 -12.07 2.73
C SER A 147 11.94 -10.76 2.98
N LEU A 148 12.83 -10.73 3.98
CA LEU A 148 13.76 -9.60 4.23
C LEU A 148 14.53 -9.21 2.97
N THR A 149 14.91 -10.21 2.16
CA THR A 149 15.62 -10.03 0.89
C THR A 149 14.83 -9.23 -0.16
N VAL A 150 13.51 -9.09 0.01
CA VAL A 150 12.63 -8.27 -0.84
C VAL A 150 12.31 -6.94 -0.16
N TYR A 151 11.81 -6.94 1.07
CA TYR A 151 11.26 -5.74 1.72
C TYR A 151 12.31 -4.62 1.92
N ASN A 152 13.53 -4.97 2.33
CA ASN A 152 14.67 -4.05 2.45
C ASN A 152 14.99 -3.29 1.13
N LYS A 153 14.72 -3.92 -0.02
CA LYS A 153 14.93 -3.29 -1.34
C LYS A 153 13.85 -2.27 -1.67
N PHE A 154 12.62 -2.51 -1.23
CA PHE A 154 11.49 -1.59 -1.38
C PHE A 154 11.47 -0.44 -0.36
N GLY A 155 12.53 -0.29 0.46
CA GLY A 155 12.65 0.80 1.41
C GLY A 155 12.03 0.54 2.78
N PHE A 156 11.69 -0.71 3.11
CA PHE A 156 11.29 -1.06 4.48
C PHE A 156 12.51 -1.08 5.43
N TYR A 157 12.31 -0.64 6.67
CA TYR A 157 13.32 -0.48 7.72
C TYR A 157 12.78 -0.81 9.13
N PRO A 158 13.64 -1.15 10.10
CA PRO A 158 13.24 -1.34 11.50
C PRO A 158 12.63 -0.07 12.15
N PRO A 159 11.48 -0.16 12.85
CA PRO A 159 10.70 0.99 13.33
C PRO A 159 11.44 1.90 14.31
N GLU A 160 12.46 1.40 15.02
CA GLU A 160 13.35 2.18 15.89
C GLU A 160 14.03 3.36 15.17
N PHE A 161 14.28 3.26 13.85
CA PHE A 161 14.87 4.34 13.07
C PHE A 161 13.88 5.45 12.68
N GLU A 162 12.55 5.24 12.80
CA GLU A 162 11.53 6.25 12.50
C GLU A 162 11.75 7.55 13.30
N LYS A 163 12.12 7.40 14.58
CA LYS A 163 12.16 8.48 15.57
C LYS A 163 13.42 9.34 15.51
N ASP A 164 14.50 8.85 14.89
CA ASP A 164 15.70 9.64 14.62
C ASP A 164 16.02 9.69 13.12
N LYS A 165 15.75 10.86 12.54
CA LYS A 165 16.07 11.21 11.16
C LYS A 165 17.55 11.02 10.80
N LYS A 166 18.49 11.14 11.75
CA LYS A 166 19.92 10.86 11.49
C LYS A 166 20.16 9.36 11.38
N SER A 167 19.66 8.56 12.31
CA SER A 167 19.77 7.09 12.25
C SER A 167 19.12 6.53 10.99
N LEU A 168 17.98 7.06 10.55
CA LEU A 168 17.36 6.68 9.27
C LEU A 168 18.17 7.12 8.03
N GLU A 169 18.86 8.26 8.09
CA GLU A 169 19.82 8.70 7.06
C GLU A 169 21.05 7.78 7.00
N PHE A 170 21.61 7.39 8.15
CA PHE A 170 22.68 6.40 8.23
C PHE A 170 22.22 4.98 7.84
N TRP A 171 20.95 4.64 8.05
CA TRP A 171 20.35 3.39 7.57
C TRP A 171 20.34 3.35 6.04
N PHE A 172 19.75 4.36 5.39
CA PHE A 172 19.68 4.38 3.92
C PHE A 172 21.01 4.69 3.22
N ALA A 173 22.03 5.18 3.94
CA ALA A 173 23.40 5.28 3.44
C ALA A 173 24.13 3.92 3.31
N LYS A 174 23.64 2.86 3.96
CA LYS A 174 24.13 1.48 3.80
C LYS A 174 23.66 0.85 2.49
N SER A 175 24.44 -0.08 1.94
CA SER A 175 24.04 -0.86 0.75
C SER A 175 22.83 -1.77 1.02
N GLU A 176 22.21 -2.30 -0.03
CA GLU A 176 21.11 -3.29 0.12
C GLU A 176 21.58 -4.50 0.95
N GLU A 177 22.82 -4.95 0.73
CA GLU A 177 23.46 -6.07 1.40
C GLU A 177 23.72 -5.78 2.88
N GLN A 178 24.34 -4.64 3.21
CA GLN A 178 24.67 -4.25 4.59
C GLN A 178 23.42 -4.08 5.47
N ARG A 179 22.30 -3.61 4.90
CA ARG A 179 21.01 -3.56 5.62
C ARG A 179 20.43 -4.96 5.82
N LEU A 180 20.59 -5.85 4.83
CA LEU A 180 20.11 -7.23 4.88
C LEU A 180 20.89 -8.09 5.88
N GLU A 181 22.19 -7.83 6.06
CA GLU A 181 23.02 -8.48 7.08
C GLU A 181 22.50 -8.13 8.49
N GLN A 182 22.35 -6.84 8.80
CA GLN A 182 21.85 -6.43 10.12
C GLN A 182 20.41 -6.91 10.40
N LEU A 183 19.54 -6.96 9.38
CA LEU A 183 18.18 -7.52 9.49
C LEU A 183 18.14 -9.04 9.74
N GLN A 184 19.25 -9.77 9.58
CA GLN A 184 19.33 -11.20 9.92
C GLN A 184 19.81 -11.42 11.36
N ASP A 185 20.64 -10.51 11.89
CA ASP A 185 21.08 -10.52 13.29
C ASP A 185 20.00 -9.94 14.23
N GLU A 186 19.29 -8.90 13.78
CA GLU A 186 18.26 -8.17 14.54
C GLU A 186 16.86 -8.43 13.95
N PHE A 187 16.16 -9.46 14.44
CA PHE A 187 14.78 -9.76 14.06
C PHE A 187 13.79 -8.75 14.67
N SER A 188 13.51 -7.66 13.96
CA SER A 188 12.36 -6.81 14.22
C SER A 188 11.05 -7.59 13.96
N GLU A 189 10.09 -7.53 14.90
CA GLU A 189 8.76 -8.15 14.79
C GLU A 189 8.00 -7.69 13.52
N TYR A 190 8.24 -6.45 13.11
CA TYR A 190 7.77 -5.88 11.85
C TYR A 190 8.79 -4.86 11.32
N LEU A 191 8.70 -4.58 10.02
CA LEU A 191 9.38 -3.45 9.37
C LEU A 191 8.34 -2.39 8.97
N MET A 192 8.79 -1.15 8.86
CA MET A 192 8.02 0.01 8.43
C MET A 192 8.59 0.59 7.13
N MET A 193 7.73 1.16 6.29
CA MET A 193 8.08 2.02 5.16
C MET A 193 7.29 3.33 5.33
N ASP A 194 7.95 4.49 5.23
CA ASP A 194 7.30 5.81 5.14
C ASP A 194 7.77 6.57 3.90
N LEU A 195 6.90 6.67 2.91
CA LEU A 195 7.16 7.43 1.67
C LEU A 195 7.09 8.96 1.86
N GLY A 196 6.69 9.45 3.05
CA GLY A 196 6.84 10.85 3.45
C GLY A 196 8.31 11.21 3.73
N ASN A 197 9.11 10.25 4.18
CA ASN A 197 10.53 10.43 4.38
C ASN A 197 11.31 10.34 3.06
N LYS A 198 12.00 11.42 2.69
CA LYS A 198 12.82 11.50 1.46
C LYS A 198 13.81 10.35 1.26
N TRP A 199 14.33 9.74 2.32
CA TRP A 199 15.33 8.67 2.19
C TRP A 199 14.70 7.32 1.88
N CYS A 200 13.60 6.99 2.56
CA CYS A 200 12.78 5.82 2.25
C CYS A 200 12.14 5.96 0.85
N CYS A 201 11.58 7.13 0.54
CA CYS A 201 11.00 7.43 -0.78
C CYS A 201 12.03 7.29 -1.92
N ASN A 202 13.23 7.86 -1.79
CA ASN A 202 14.31 7.70 -2.78
C ASN A 202 14.73 6.22 -2.97
N ALA A 203 14.77 5.43 -1.89
CA ALA A 203 15.09 4.01 -1.97
C ALA A 203 13.98 3.22 -2.69
N PHE A 204 12.72 3.47 -2.34
CA PHE A 204 11.54 2.89 -2.98
C PHE A 204 11.47 3.23 -4.49
N GLU A 205 11.53 4.51 -4.86
CA GLU A 205 11.47 4.94 -6.27
C GLU A 205 12.67 4.41 -7.08
N GLY A 206 13.87 4.48 -6.50
CA GLY A 206 15.10 3.97 -7.11
C GLY A 206 15.02 2.47 -7.38
N HIS A 207 14.49 1.68 -6.43
CA HIS A 207 14.30 0.24 -6.63
C HIS A 207 13.18 -0.05 -7.64
N CYS A 208 12.02 0.62 -7.54
CA CYS A 208 10.92 0.46 -8.48
C CYS A 208 11.36 0.70 -9.93
N LYS A 209 12.17 1.74 -10.18
CA LYS A 209 12.76 2.00 -11.49
C LYS A 209 13.71 0.87 -11.92
N LYS A 210 14.68 0.51 -11.08
CA LYS A 210 15.68 -0.55 -11.29
C LYS A 210 15.05 -1.90 -11.70
N VAL A 211 13.91 -2.27 -11.11
CA VAL A 211 13.23 -3.54 -11.43
C VAL A 211 12.26 -3.44 -12.60
N SER A 212 11.60 -2.30 -12.84
CA SER A 212 10.61 -2.16 -13.91
C SER A 212 11.21 -2.32 -15.31
N GLU A 213 12.48 -1.92 -15.47
CA GLU A 213 13.27 -2.12 -16.71
C GLU A 213 13.62 -3.61 -16.96
N ASN A 214 13.44 -4.48 -15.95
CA ASN A 214 13.91 -5.87 -15.92
C ASN A 214 12.82 -6.89 -15.52
N PHE A 215 11.54 -6.53 -15.66
CA PHE A 215 10.45 -7.47 -15.38
C PHE A 215 10.41 -8.63 -16.39
N PRO A 216 10.03 -9.86 -15.97
CA PRO A 216 9.70 -10.93 -16.89
C PRO A 216 8.45 -10.56 -17.70
N LEU A 217 8.28 -11.16 -18.89
CA LEU A 217 7.18 -10.82 -19.79
C LEU A 217 5.83 -11.07 -19.12
N PHE A 218 4.98 -10.04 -19.08
CA PHE A 218 3.68 -10.10 -18.43
C PHE A 218 2.65 -9.18 -19.07
N GLU A 219 1.37 -9.50 -18.82
CA GLU A 219 0.22 -8.68 -19.12
C GLU A 219 -0.48 -8.25 -17.82
N ILE A 220 -1.17 -7.11 -17.86
CA ILE A 220 -2.02 -6.61 -16.77
C ILE A 220 -3.45 -6.57 -17.30
N SER A 221 -4.40 -7.16 -16.58
CA SER A 221 -5.81 -7.18 -17.01
C SER A 221 -6.38 -5.77 -17.20
N ASP A 222 -7.30 -5.60 -18.15
CA ASP A 222 -7.98 -4.31 -18.36
C ASP A 222 -8.72 -3.79 -17.11
N GLY A 223 -9.13 -4.69 -16.21
CA GLY A 223 -9.68 -4.33 -14.91
C GLY A 223 -8.63 -3.66 -14.04
N LEU A 224 -7.57 -4.39 -13.73
CA LEU A 224 -6.47 -3.94 -12.88
C LEU A 224 -5.77 -2.70 -13.45
N LYS A 225 -5.56 -2.64 -14.77
CA LYS A 225 -4.89 -1.53 -15.46
C LYS A 225 -5.57 -0.17 -15.30
N ARG A 226 -6.89 -0.14 -15.08
CA ARG A 226 -7.63 1.11 -14.75
C ARG A 226 -7.56 1.44 -13.26
N ASP A 227 -7.58 0.42 -12.42
CA ASP A 227 -7.68 0.58 -10.97
C ASP A 227 -6.33 0.93 -10.32
N LEU A 228 -5.20 0.49 -10.91
CA LEU A 228 -3.82 0.74 -10.44
C LEU A 228 -3.48 2.22 -10.24
N SER A 229 -4.01 3.11 -11.09
CA SER A 229 -3.79 4.57 -11.02
C SER A 229 -4.88 5.32 -10.24
N THR A 230 -5.78 4.60 -9.54
CA THR A 230 -6.95 5.17 -8.88
C THR A 230 -6.87 4.96 -7.36
N ASN A 231 -7.20 6.00 -6.58
CA ASN A 231 -7.35 5.93 -5.13
C ASN A 231 -8.39 4.85 -4.75
N VAL A 232 -8.00 3.86 -3.94
CA VAL A 232 -8.84 2.70 -3.63
C VAL A 232 -10.12 3.06 -2.88
N PHE A 233 -10.05 4.12 -2.05
CA PHE A 233 -11.20 4.64 -1.30
C PHE A 233 -12.21 5.36 -2.22
N ASP A 234 -11.82 5.69 -3.45
CA ASP A 234 -12.65 6.38 -4.44
C ASP A 234 -13.23 5.45 -5.52
N TRP A 235 -12.80 4.19 -5.63
CA TRP A 235 -13.22 3.25 -6.70
C TRP A 235 -14.74 3.11 -6.92
N ARG A 236 -15.57 3.32 -5.89
CA ARG A 236 -17.04 3.25 -5.98
C ARG A 236 -17.73 4.60 -6.20
N LYS A 237 -16.98 5.71 -6.20
CA LYS A 237 -17.50 7.03 -6.57
C LYS A 237 -17.66 7.06 -8.08
N LYS A 238 -18.88 7.24 -8.57
CA LYS A 238 -19.13 7.44 -10.00
C LYS A 238 -18.30 8.63 -10.46
N ILE A 239 -17.53 8.46 -11.55
CA ILE A 239 -16.95 9.59 -12.26
C ILE A 239 -18.13 10.45 -12.75
N ILE A 240 -18.34 11.60 -12.10
CA ILE A 240 -19.23 12.63 -12.60
C ILE A 240 -18.47 13.26 -13.76
N LEU A 241 -18.62 12.68 -14.96
CA LEU A 241 -18.23 13.35 -16.18
C LEU A 241 -18.93 14.72 -16.19
N PRO A 242 -18.19 15.83 -16.40
CA PRO A 242 -18.84 17.11 -16.58
C PRO A 242 -19.77 16.99 -17.79
N ASN A 243 -21.06 17.28 -17.61
CA ASN A 243 -22.00 17.35 -18.72
C ASN A 243 -21.52 18.45 -19.66
N LEU A 244 -20.85 18.05 -20.74
CA LEU A 244 -20.63 18.89 -21.91
C LEU A 244 -22.01 19.16 -22.51
N SER A 245 -22.59 20.28 -22.07
CA SER A 245 -23.84 20.80 -22.60
C SER A 245 -23.70 20.94 -24.12
N GLN A 246 -24.48 20.16 -24.86
CA GLN A 246 -24.74 20.44 -26.27
C GLN A 246 -25.63 21.68 -26.35
N SER A 247 -25.03 22.85 -26.14
CA SER A 247 -25.65 24.13 -26.41
C SER A 247 -25.43 24.47 -27.88
N ASP A 248 -26.38 24.04 -28.72
CA ASP A 248 -26.43 24.41 -30.14
C ASP A 248 -26.44 25.94 -30.33
N LEU A 249 -25.95 26.40 -31.49
CA LEU A 249 -26.12 27.79 -31.91
C LEU A 249 -27.61 28.06 -32.19
N GLY A 250 -28.28 28.76 -31.26
CA GLY A 250 -29.74 28.83 -31.19
C GLY A 250 -30.38 30.22 -31.15
N VAL A 251 -29.92 31.15 -32.00
CA VAL A 251 -30.63 32.36 -32.51
C VAL A 251 -31.38 33.29 -31.52
N LEU A 252 -31.02 34.58 -31.54
CA LEU A 252 -31.72 35.68 -30.86
C LEU A 252 -33.18 35.85 -31.31
N ASN A 253 -34.11 36.06 -30.37
CA ASN A 253 -35.30 36.88 -30.61
C ASN A 253 -35.88 37.49 -29.32
N LYS A 254 -36.48 38.69 -29.44
CA LYS A 254 -37.19 39.39 -28.34
C LYS A 254 -38.68 39.52 -28.67
N ALA A 255 -39.55 39.26 -27.68
CA ALA A 255 -40.86 39.93 -27.57
C ALA A 255 -41.47 39.74 -26.17
N ASP A 256 -42.17 40.77 -25.68
CA ASP A 256 -43.00 40.77 -24.48
C ASP A 256 -44.28 39.91 -24.61
N VAL A 257 -44.86 39.49 -23.48
CA VAL A 257 -46.10 40.08 -22.92
C VAL A 257 -46.51 39.42 -21.59
N SER A 258 -46.93 40.24 -20.63
CA SER A 258 -47.26 39.87 -19.24
C SER A 258 -48.62 39.15 -19.02
N ARG A 259 -48.75 38.41 -17.90
CA ARG A 259 -50.04 38.24 -17.16
C ARG A 259 -49.87 38.37 -15.63
N LYS A 260 -50.77 39.14 -15.01
CA LYS A 260 -50.92 39.49 -13.57
C LYS A 260 -51.89 38.51 -12.85
N ARG A 261 -52.13 38.47 -11.53
CA ARG A 261 -51.54 39.05 -10.28
C ARG A 261 -50.87 37.90 -9.46
N LYS A 262 -50.67 37.80 -8.12
CA LYS A 262 -50.91 38.52 -6.82
C LYS A 262 -49.87 37.92 -5.81
N ALA A 263 -49.31 38.47 -4.71
CA ALA A 263 -49.65 39.50 -3.70
C ALA A 263 -50.79 39.11 -2.71
N THR A 264 -50.73 39.25 -1.38
CA THR A 264 -49.72 39.62 -0.34
C THR A 264 -50.20 38.94 0.98
N VAL A 265 -49.47 38.81 2.10
CA VAL A 265 -48.96 39.83 3.05
C VAL A 265 -48.00 39.17 4.07
N ASP A 266 -46.99 39.93 4.51
CA ASP A 266 -46.26 39.86 5.81
C ASP A 266 -46.32 41.31 6.38
N PRO A 267 -46.27 41.63 7.70
CA PRO A 267 -45.09 41.36 8.56
C PRO A 267 -45.28 41.29 10.12
N SER A 268 -44.24 40.88 10.86
CA SER A 268 -43.60 41.64 11.99
C SER A 268 -42.37 40.86 12.53
N VAL A 269 -41.13 41.35 12.46
CA VAL A 269 -40.45 42.37 13.32
C VAL A 269 -40.16 41.81 14.73
N THR A 270 -38.93 41.80 15.29
CA THR A 270 -37.80 42.76 15.20
C THR A 270 -36.38 42.10 15.24
N HIS A 271 -35.38 42.81 14.71
CA HIS A 271 -33.91 42.67 14.98
C HIS A 271 -33.50 43.53 16.22
N PRO A 272 -32.24 43.67 16.73
CA PRO A 272 -30.95 43.75 15.97
C PRO A 272 -29.62 43.28 16.65
N GLU A 273 -28.50 43.40 15.89
CA GLU A 273 -27.10 43.75 16.31
C GLU A 273 -26.34 42.86 17.35
N TYR A 274 -25.00 42.77 17.46
CA TYR A 274 -23.78 43.26 16.75
C TYR A 274 -22.58 42.31 17.12
N LEU A 275 -21.27 42.44 16.80
CA LEU A 275 -20.46 43.48 16.12
C LEU A 275 -19.34 42.89 15.19
N LYS A 276 -18.10 42.65 15.69
CA LYS A 276 -16.85 42.29 14.97
C LYS A 276 -15.75 41.75 15.91
N ASN A 277 -14.69 41.17 15.31
CA ASN A 277 -13.23 41.17 15.65
C ASN A 277 -12.65 39.74 15.54
N GLU A 278 -11.56 39.43 14.81
CA GLU A 278 -10.19 39.98 14.70
C GLU A 278 -9.20 39.38 15.74
N GLY A 279 -8.02 38.93 15.26
CA GLY A 279 -6.95 38.28 16.04
C GLY A 279 -7.18 36.79 16.33
N GLU A 280 -6.15 35.97 16.63
CA GLU A 280 -4.70 36.16 16.49
C GLU A 280 -4.00 34.77 16.56
N CYS A 281 -2.74 34.65 16.10
CA CYS A 281 -1.94 33.44 16.32
C CYS A 281 -1.15 33.56 17.63
N PRO A 282 -1.19 32.57 18.55
CA PRO A 282 -0.24 32.51 19.66
C PRO A 282 1.10 31.97 19.16
N SER A 283 2.12 32.83 19.18
CA SER A 283 3.53 32.42 19.02
C SER A 283 4.08 31.81 20.31
N GLU A 284 5.33 31.32 20.23
CA GLU A 284 6.06 30.63 21.30
C GLU A 284 6.11 31.41 22.63
N THR A 285 6.33 30.69 23.74
CA THR A 285 6.89 31.28 24.95
C THR A 285 7.89 30.32 25.59
N VAL A 286 9.16 30.69 25.56
CA VAL A 286 10.23 30.01 26.29
C VAL A 286 10.14 30.39 27.77
N VAL A 287 10.31 29.42 28.67
CA VAL A 287 10.64 29.66 30.08
C VAL A 287 11.85 28.82 30.43
N GLU A 288 12.86 29.44 31.03
CA GLU A 288 14.17 28.85 31.31
C GLU A 288 14.55 29.09 32.77
N ASN A 289 15.37 28.19 33.35
CA ASN A 289 16.06 28.30 34.64
C ASN A 289 15.23 28.20 35.95
N PRO A 290 15.85 27.91 37.11
CA PRO A 290 17.28 27.61 37.35
C PRO A 290 17.59 26.25 38.01
N VAL A 291 18.89 25.96 38.05
CA VAL A 291 19.58 24.83 38.71
C VAL A 291 19.68 25.01 40.23
N THR A 292 19.65 23.90 40.98
CA THR A 292 20.50 23.70 42.18
C THR A 292 21.08 22.28 42.16
N GLN A 293 22.33 22.11 42.63
CA GLN A 293 23.06 20.82 42.72
C GLN A 293 23.28 20.42 44.19
N GLU A 294 23.64 19.15 44.41
CA GLU A 294 24.66 18.58 45.35
C GLU A 294 24.27 17.12 45.68
N SER A 295 25.00 16.12 45.17
CA SER A 295 26.11 15.34 45.81
C SER A 295 25.60 14.33 46.88
N GLU A 296 26.22 13.17 47.14
CA GLU A 296 27.58 12.66 46.89
C GLU A 296 27.53 11.27 46.17
N GLU A 297 28.53 10.90 45.38
CA GLU A 297 29.57 9.88 45.70
C GLU A 297 29.13 8.71 46.62
N THR A 298 29.36 7.44 46.25
CA THR A 298 30.71 6.87 46.14
C THR A 298 30.77 5.65 45.19
N ALA A 299 31.96 5.34 44.67
CA ALA A 299 32.20 4.19 43.81
C ALA A 299 32.63 2.92 44.60
N ASN A 300 32.39 1.73 44.04
CA ASN A 300 33.30 0.59 44.25
C ASN A 300 33.17 -0.55 43.20
N LYS A 301 34.29 -0.85 42.56
CA LYS A 301 34.66 -2.06 41.79
C LYS A 301 36.21 -2.07 41.75
N PRO A 302 36.91 -3.21 41.53
CA PRO A 302 36.39 -4.56 41.25
C PRO A 302 36.89 -5.62 42.27
N SER A 303 36.51 -6.88 42.05
CA SER A 303 37.31 -8.04 42.51
C SER A 303 37.34 -9.09 41.41
N SER A 304 38.52 -9.67 41.19
CA SER A 304 38.78 -10.88 40.38
C SER A 304 39.20 -12.04 41.31
N PHE A 305 39.72 -13.14 40.72
CA PHE A 305 39.96 -14.47 41.31
C PHE A 305 38.66 -15.30 41.45
N ASP A 306 38.57 -16.53 40.93
CA ASP A 306 39.50 -17.32 40.08
C ASP A 306 38.78 -17.85 38.83
#